data_AF-R9AEH1-F1
#
_entry.id   AF-R9AEH1-F1
#
_cell.length_a   1.000
_cell.length_b   1.000
_cell.length_c   1.000
_cell.angle_alpha   90.00
_cell.angle_beta   90.00
_cell.angle_gamma   90.00
#
_symmetry.space_group_name_H-M   'P 1'
#
loop_
_entity.id
_entity.type
_entity.pdbx_description
1 polymer ?
#
loop_
_entity_poly.entity_id
_entity_poly.type
_entity_poly.pdbx_seq_one_letter_code
_entity_poly.pdbx_strand_id
1 'polypeptide(L)'
;MSEKAVNANSNNSAINYANYASEFLTCHLGYTPLALVDDYVNHFNEPVGGIMDAIEDFFVALLAEQGLDLDGDGRVQGEVRAGIHRLQTLLEHLIDKNVDKLEIYLLRNILTLPSELACVPTAFLPHYRELDLEAAGQGADDHDSDTNALEISLDGKRGELARLEKINRRLRAVERGKKRTVDRSLAQSTHRKALLAQLASVADRHVTLAANVRSMHSSHLLLKDAEPFGVVLGGAQDPQDSQHSSHPWQSGRIGYLNWQTSRLVSDEGVGFVKGQLEHVAAVGDLQRLLGV
;
A
#
# COMPACT_ATOMS: atom_id res chain seq x y z
N MET A 1 35.17 -20.86 -49.68
CA MET A 1 34.70 -19.45 -49.60
C MET A 1 33.22 -19.27 -50.00
N SER A 2 32.60 -20.23 -50.70
CA SER A 2 31.18 -20.13 -51.10
C SER A 2 30.18 -20.29 -49.93
N GLU A 3 30.44 -21.22 -49.00
CA GLU A 3 29.49 -21.57 -47.94
C GLU A 3 29.28 -20.47 -46.89
N LYS A 4 30.33 -19.70 -46.56
CA LYS A 4 30.23 -18.52 -45.66
C LYS A 4 29.43 -17.36 -46.28
N ALA A 5 29.49 -17.19 -47.59
CA ALA A 5 28.78 -16.12 -48.31
C ALA A 5 27.28 -16.46 -48.45
N VAL A 6 26.95 -17.72 -48.72
CA VAL A 6 25.56 -18.21 -48.76
C VAL A 6 24.88 -18.09 -47.40
N ASN A 7 25.59 -18.45 -46.32
CA ASN A 7 25.03 -18.39 -44.97
C ASN A 7 24.81 -16.95 -44.47
N ALA A 8 25.70 -16.01 -44.85
CA ALA A 8 25.52 -14.59 -44.57
C ALA A 8 24.30 -13.99 -45.28
N ASN A 9 24.03 -14.40 -46.52
CA ASN A 9 22.91 -13.90 -47.30
C ASN A 9 21.56 -14.45 -46.80
N SER A 10 21.54 -15.71 -46.33
CA SER A 10 20.36 -16.33 -45.69
C SER A 10 20.00 -15.69 -44.35
N ASN A 11 21.01 -15.30 -43.55
CA ASN A 11 20.75 -14.62 -42.29
C ASN A 11 20.18 -13.21 -42.52
N ASN A 12 20.66 -12.50 -43.56
CA ASN A 12 20.19 -11.17 -43.87
C ASN A 12 18.74 -11.16 -44.39
N SER A 13 18.35 -12.17 -45.17
CA SER A 13 16.95 -12.31 -45.60
C SER A 13 16.03 -12.64 -44.42
N ALA A 14 16.41 -13.56 -43.54
CA ALA A 14 15.63 -13.92 -42.34
C ALA A 14 15.39 -12.71 -41.40
N ILE A 15 16.41 -11.87 -41.21
CA ILE A 15 16.30 -10.64 -40.42
C ILE A 15 15.32 -9.65 -41.08
N ASN A 16 15.40 -9.48 -42.40
CA ASN A 16 14.49 -8.61 -43.14
C ASN A 16 13.03 -9.10 -43.08
N TYR A 17 12.80 -10.43 -43.11
CA TYR A 17 11.46 -11.00 -42.94
C TYR A 17 10.87 -10.75 -41.56
N ALA A 18 11.67 -10.90 -40.51
CA ALA A 18 11.23 -10.65 -39.13
C ALA A 18 10.82 -9.18 -38.94
N ASN A 19 11.60 -8.25 -39.50
CA ASN A 19 11.30 -6.82 -39.46
C ASN A 19 10.01 -6.49 -40.22
N TYR A 20 9.84 -7.03 -41.43
CA TYR A 20 8.64 -6.82 -42.24
C TYR A 20 7.38 -7.38 -41.56
N ALA A 21 7.44 -8.59 -41.00
CA ALA A 21 6.31 -9.18 -40.29
C ALA A 21 5.88 -8.33 -39.08
N SER A 22 6.84 -7.82 -38.31
CA SER A 22 6.56 -6.94 -37.17
C SER A 22 5.93 -5.62 -37.61
N GLU A 23 6.43 -5.00 -38.68
CA GLU A 23 5.90 -3.74 -39.21
C GLU A 23 4.49 -3.91 -39.79
N PHE A 24 4.26 -4.99 -40.53
CA PHE A 24 2.94 -5.35 -41.07
C PHE A 24 1.91 -5.57 -39.96
N LEU A 25 2.25 -6.37 -38.95
CA LEU A 25 1.35 -6.61 -37.82
C LEU A 25 1.08 -5.34 -37.02
N THR A 26 2.10 -4.49 -36.85
CA THR A 26 1.94 -3.21 -36.17
C THR A 26 1.03 -2.26 -36.94
N CYS A 27 1.18 -2.20 -38.27
CA CYS A 27 0.26 -1.44 -39.13
C CYS A 27 -1.16 -2.00 -39.11
N HIS A 28 -1.33 -3.32 -39.04
CA HIS A 28 -2.65 -3.95 -39.04
C HIS A 28 -3.38 -3.76 -37.71
N LEU A 29 -2.67 -3.94 -36.60
CA LEU A 29 -3.23 -3.85 -35.25
C LEU A 29 -3.33 -2.39 -34.77
N GLY A 30 -2.52 -1.48 -35.32
CA GLY A 30 -2.40 -0.10 -34.84
C GLY A 30 -1.57 0.05 -33.56
N TYR A 31 -1.03 -1.05 -33.04
CA TYR A 31 -0.14 -1.15 -31.89
C TYR A 31 0.83 -2.30 -32.11
N THR A 32 1.95 -2.32 -31.38
CA THR A 32 2.92 -3.40 -31.49
C THR A 32 2.36 -4.68 -30.87
N PRO A 33 2.55 -5.87 -31.49
CA PRO A 33 2.13 -7.14 -30.91
C PRO A 33 2.61 -7.35 -29.47
N LEU A 34 3.80 -6.85 -29.14
CA LEU A 34 4.36 -6.89 -27.79
C LEU A 34 3.53 -6.07 -26.79
N ALA A 35 3.04 -4.88 -27.17
CA ALA A 35 2.21 -4.06 -26.30
C ALA A 35 0.90 -4.77 -25.89
N LEU A 36 0.29 -5.54 -26.80
CA LEU A 36 -0.88 -6.35 -26.47
C LEU A 36 -0.58 -7.42 -25.44
N VAL A 37 0.58 -8.08 -25.58
CA VAL A 37 1.00 -9.12 -24.63
C VAL A 37 1.33 -8.49 -23.28
N ASP A 38 2.03 -7.36 -23.24
CA ASP A 38 2.33 -6.62 -22.00
C ASP A 38 1.05 -6.22 -21.26
N ASP A 39 0.07 -5.66 -21.97
CA ASP A 39 -1.23 -5.29 -21.40
C ASP A 39 -1.98 -6.52 -20.86
N TYR A 40 -1.90 -7.64 -21.58
CA TYR A 40 -2.50 -8.90 -21.13
C TYR A 40 -1.81 -9.44 -19.88
N VAL A 41 -0.47 -9.46 -19.82
CA VAL A 41 0.29 -9.86 -18.63
C VAL A 41 -0.12 -9.03 -17.41
N ASN A 42 -0.23 -7.71 -17.59
CA ASN A 42 -0.69 -6.80 -16.53
C ASN A 42 -2.12 -7.14 -16.06
N HIS A 43 -3.02 -7.50 -16.97
CA HIS A 43 -4.39 -7.87 -16.65
C HIS A 43 -4.50 -9.16 -15.79
N PHE A 44 -3.56 -10.11 -15.94
CA PHE A 44 -3.55 -11.33 -15.12
C PHE A 44 -2.93 -11.11 -13.74
N ASN A 45 -1.96 -10.20 -13.63
CA ASN A 45 -1.24 -9.96 -12.38
C ASN A 45 -1.96 -8.98 -11.45
N GLU A 46 -2.68 -7.99 -11.97
CA GLU A 46 -3.40 -6.98 -11.18
C GLU A 46 -4.47 -7.56 -10.21
N PRO A 47 -5.36 -8.49 -10.60
CA PRO A 47 -6.45 -8.95 -9.73
C PRO A 47 -6.02 -9.94 -8.65
N VAL A 48 -4.83 -10.54 -8.73
CA VAL A 48 -4.37 -11.59 -7.81
C VAL A 48 -4.34 -11.09 -6.38
N GLY A 49 -3.76 -9.91 -6.16
CA GLY A 49 -3.72 -9.27 -4.84
C GLY A 49 -5.12 -8.98 -4.31
N GLY A 50 -5.98 -8.38 -5.14
CA GLY A 50 -7.35 -8.04 -4.73
C GLY A 50 -8.22 -9.26 -4.41
N ILE A 51 -8.08 -10.37 -5.14
CA ILE A 51 -8.76 -11.62 -4.82
C ILE A 51 -8.23 -12.19 -3.50
N MET A 52 -6.92 -12.13 -3.27
CA MET A 52 -6.32 -12.65 -2.04
C MET A 52 -6.74 -11.85 -0.81
N ASP A 53 -6.77 -10.52 -0.91
CA ASP A 53 -7.26 -9.63 0.14
C ASP A 53 -8.74 -9.91 0.44
N ALA A 54 -9.58 -10.10 -0.59
CA ALA A 54 -10.98 -10.45 -0.42
C ALA A 54 -11.17 -11.83 0.26
N ILE A 55 -10.29 -12.78 -0.02
CA ILE A 55 -10.27 -14.09 0.64
C ILE A 55 -9.87 -13.92 2.11
N GLU A 56 -8.89 -13.08 2.43
CA GLU A 56 -8.49 -12.78 3.82
C GLU A 56 -9.66 -12.16 4.60
N ASP A 57 -10.30 -11.13 4.04
CA ASP A 57 -11.45 -10.47 4.65
C ASP A 57 -12.60 -11.46 4.89
N PHE A 58 -12.86 -12.36 3.94
CA PHE A 58 -13.87 -13.40 4.07
C PHE A 58 -13.56 -14.37 5.21
N PHE A 59 -12.32 -14.85 5.32
CA PHE A 59 -11.94 -15.76 6.41
C PHE A 59 -11.98 -15.07 7.78
N VAL A 60 -11.57 -13.80 7.86
CA VAL A 60 -11.67 -13.02 9.10
C VAL A 60 -13.13 -12.84 9.52
N ALA A 61 -14.03 -12.52 8.59
CA ALA A 61 -15.46 -12.41 8.86
C ALA A 61 -16.06 -13.74 9.34
N LEU A 62 -15.69 -14.85 8.70
CA LEU A 62 -16.16 -16.20 9.06
C LEU A 62 -15.68 -16.61 10.47
N LEU A 63 -14.43 -16.31 10.81
CA LEU A 63 -13.88 -16.59 12.15
C LEU A 63 -14.60 -15.78 13.24
N ALA A 64 -14.95 -14.53 12.95
CA ALA A 64 -15.72 -13.67 13.85
C ALA A 64 -17.14 -14.23 14.08
N GLU A 65 -17.83 -14.69 13.04
CA GLU A 65 -19.17 -15.29 13.15
C GLU A 65 -19.16 -16.61 13.96
N GLN A 66 -18.11 -17.42 13.81
CA GLN A 66 -17.99 -18.69 14.52
C GLN A 66 -17.51 -18.53 15.98
N GLY A 67 -17.24 -17.31 16.43
CA GLY A 67 -16.73 -17.05 17.78
C GLY A 67 -15.35 -17.67 18.04
N LEU A 68 -14.60 -17.98 16.98
CA LEU A 68 -13.23 -18.52 17.05
C LEU A 68 -12.17 -17.43 17.22
N ASP A 69 -12.60 -16.17 17.37
CA ASP A 69 -11.76 -15.00 17.67
C ASP A 69 -11.19 -15.01 19.12
N LEU A 70 -11.23 -16.16 19.80
CA LEU A 70 -11.07 -16.29 21.25
C LEU A 70 -9.64 -16.54 21.74
N ASP A 71 -8.63 -16.49 20.88
CA ASP A 71 -7.26 -16.42 21.38
C ASP A 71 -6.87 -14.94 21.48
N GLY A 72 -6.76 -14.42 22.71
CA GLY A 72 -6.15 -13.12 22.98
C GLY A 72 -4.71 -12.97 22.46
N ASP A 73 -4.14 -14.06 21.92
CA ASP A 73 -2.84 -14.15 21.26
C ASP A 73 -2.90 -14.01 19.72
N GLY A 74 -4.08 -13.97 19.08
CA GLY A 74 -4.22 -13.78 17.63
C GLY A 74 -3.63 -14.89 16.75
N ARG A 75 -3.37 -16.07 17.33
CA ARG A 75 -2.65 -17.17 16.69
C ARG A 75 -3.37 -17.76 15.47
N VAL A 76 -4.68 -17.98 15.58
CA VAL A 76 -5.51 -18.54 14.49
C VAL A 76 -5.58 -17.60 13.30
N GLN A 77 -5.79 -16.30 13.54
CA GLN A 77 -5.75 -15.28 12.49
C GLN A 77 -4.37 -15.21 11.84
N GLY A 78 -3.31 -15.30 12.63
CA GLY A 78 -1.92 -15.34 12.13
C GLY A 78 -1.64 -16.55 11.25
N GLU A 79 -2.14 -17.73 11.61
CA GLU A 79 -1.99 -18.95 10.81
C GLU A 79 -2.77 -18.87 9.49
N VAL A 80 -4.01 -18.35 9.53
CA VAL A 80 -4.81 -18.10 8.32
C VAL A 80 -4.12 -17.11 7.39
N ARG A 81 -3.63 -15.97 7.91
CA ARG A 81 -2.87 -15.00 7.12
C ARG A 81 -1.59 -15.62 6.54
N ALA A 82 -0.88 -16.44 7.30
CA ALA A 82 0.31 -17.12 6.81
C ALA A 82 -0.02 -18.15 5.70
N GLY A 83 -1.14 -18.86 5.83
CA GLY A 83 -1.64 -19.79 4.81
C GLY A 83 -2.07 -19.07 3.53
N ILE A 84 -2.79 -17.95 3.68
CA ILE A 84 -3.21 -17.04 2.61
C ILE A 84 -1.98 -16.50 1.88
N HIS A 85 -0.97 -16.01 2.61
CA HIS A 85 0.25 -15.51 2.00
C HIS A 85 1.00 -16.59 1.20
N ARG A 86 1.06 -17.83 1.70
CA ARG A 86 1.63 -18.96 0.94
C ARG A 86 0.83 -19.28 -0.33
N LEU A 87 -0.50 -19.21 -0.25
CA LEU A 87 -1.37 -19.40 -1.41
C LEU A 87 -1.17 -18.30 -2.45
N GLN A 88 -1.03 -17.06 -2.01
CA GLN A 88 -0.72 -15.91 -2.87
C GLN A 88 0.58 -16.14 -3.64
N THR A 89 1.68 -16.45 -2.95
CA THR A 89 2.97 -16.70 -3.60
C THR A 89 2.91 -17.88 -4.56
N LEU A 90 2.17 -18.93 -4.22
CA LEU A 90 1.98 -20.08 -5.11
C LEU A 90 1.20 -19.69 -6.38
N LEU A 91 0.15 -18.88 -6.22
CA LEU A 91 -0.70 -18.43 -7.31
C LEU A 91 0.05 -17.46 -8.22
N GLU A 92 0.78 -16.49 -7.67
CA GLU A 92 1.68 -15.59 -8.41
C GLU A 92 2.67 -16.39 -9.25
N HIS A 93 3.36 -17.37 -8.65
CA HIS A 93 4.30 -18.21 -9.38
C HIS A 93 3.65 -19.01 -10.51
N LEU A 94 2.43 -19.52 -10.29
CA LEU A 94 1.71 -20.30 -11.30
C LEU A 94 1.19 -19.43 -12.44
N ILE A 95 0.73 -18.21 -12.13
CA ILE A 95 0.29 -17.23 -13.12
C ILE A 95 1.49 -16.81 -13.96
N ASP A 96 2.58 -16.35 -13.36
CA ASP A 96 3.81 -15.96 -14.08
C ASP A 96 4.24 -17.06 -15.06
N LYS A 97 4.37 -18.30 -14.59
CA LYS A 97 4.80 -19.43 -15.42
C LYS A 97 3.85 -19.74 -16.59
N ASN A 98 2.55 -19.58 -16.40
CA ASN A 98 1.57 -19.89 -17.44
C ASN A 98 1.39 -18.71 -18.40
N VAL A 99 1.49 -17.49 -17.90
CA VAL A 99 1.44 -16.26 -18.68
C VAL A 99 2.70 -16.14 -19.55
N ASP A 100 3.89 -16.48 -19.05
CA ASP A 100 5.13 -16.56 -19.85
C ASP A 100 4.97 -17.54 -21.04
N LYS A 101 4.35 -18.69 -20.79
CA LYS A 101 4.08 -19.68 -21.86
C LYS A 101 3.07 -19.15 -22.87
N LEU A 102 2.07 -18.41 -22.38
CA LEU A 102 1.09 -17.79 -23.25
C LEU A 102 1.71 -16.68 -24.09
N GLU A 103 2.56 -15.82 -23.52
CA GLU A 103 3.34 -14.81 -24.25
C GLU A 103 4.10 -15.47 -25.40
N ILE A 104 4.87 -16.51 -25.09
CA ILE A 104 5.64 -17.24 -26.11
C ILE A 104 4.69 -17.85 -27.14
N TYR A 105 3.56 -18.41 -26.73
CA TYR A 105 2.58 -19.02 -27.65
C TYR A 105 1.94 -17.98 -28.58
N LEU A 106 1.55 -16.83 -28.05
CA LEU A 106 0.95 -15.72 -28.79
C LEU A 106 1.95 -15.18 -29.82
N LEU A 107 3.16 -14.85 -29.39
CA LEU A 107 4.20 -14.28 -30.26
C LEU A 107 4.77 -15.27 -31.26
N ARG A 108 4.60 -16.58 -31.05
CA ARG A 108 5.10 -17.62 -31.96
C ARG A 108 4.06 -18.17 -32.93
N ASN A 109 2.78 -18.22 -32.54
CA ASN A 109 1.75 -18.90 -33.34
C ASN A 109 0.63 -17.99 -33.85
N ILE A 110 0.15 -17.05 -33.02
CA ILE A 110 -1.02 -16.23 -33.38
C ILE A 110 -0.57 -14.92 -34.04
N LEU A 111 0.39 -14.24 -33.42
CA LEU A 111 0.93 -12.96 -33.85
C LEU A 111 2.15 -13.18 -34.76
N THR A 112 2.05 -14.15 -35.67
CA THR A 112 3.11 -14.44 -36.64
C THR A 112 2.55 -14.49 -38.05
N LEU A 113 3.33 -13.95 -38.99
CA LEU A 113 3.07 -14.13 -40.41
C LEU A 113 3.84 -15.34 -40.93
N PRO A 114 3.16 -16.31 -41.58
CA PRO A 114 3.84 -17.36 -42.30
C PRO A 114 4.78 -16.77 -43.36
N SER A 115 6.00 -17.30 -43.45
CA SER A 115 7.01 -16.82 -44.41
C SER A 115 6.55 -16.88 -45.86
N GLU A 116 5.61 -17.77 -46.18
CA GLU A 116 4.98 -17.89 -47.49
C GLU A 116 4.12 -16.68 -47.85
N LEU A 117 3.43 -16.04 -46.89
CA LEU A 117 2.60 -14.87 -47.13
C LEU A 117 3.42 -13.58 -47.18
N ALA A 118 4.57 -13.53 -46.51
CA ALA A 118 5.47 -12.37 -46.54
C ALA A 118 6.12 -12.14 -47.92
N CYS A 119 6.22 -13.18 -48.75
CA CYS A 119 6.73 -13.08 -50.13
C CYS A 119 5.66 -12.75 -51.17
N VAL A 120 4.37 -12.72 -50.80
CA VAL A 120 3.30 -12.50 -51.75
C VAL A 120 2.90 -11.01 -51.72
N PRO A 121 3.03 -10.28 -52.85
CA PRO A 121 2.60 -8.88 -52.97
C PRO A 121 1.08 -8.75 -53.02
N THR A 122 0.35 -9.55 -52.26
CA THR A 122 -1.12 -9.64 -52.21
C THR A 122 -1.64 -9.56 -50.77
N ALA A 123 -0.76 -9.66 -49.76
CA ALA A 123 -1.08 -9.28 -48.40
C ALA A 123 -1.13 -7.75 -48.31
N PHE A 124 -2.22 -7.16 -48.79
CA PHE A 124 -2.49 -5.74 -48.63
C PHE A 124 -3.40 -5.55 -47.43
N LEU A 125 -3.01 -4.69 -46.49
CA LEU A 125 -3.97 -4.14 -45.54
C LEU A 125 -5.04 -3.38 -46.34
N PRO A 126 -6.29 -3.36 -45.85
CA PRO A 126 -7.38 -2.63 -46.50
C PRO A 126 -7.04 -1.17 -46.84
N HIS A 127 -6.18 -0.53 -46.04
CA HIS A 127 -5.79 0.88 -46.21
C HIS A 127 -4.79 1.10 -47.35
N TYR A 128 -4.14 0.04 -47.86
CA TYR A 128 -3.33 0.12 -49.09
C TYR A 128 -4.17 -0.02 -50.36
N ARG A 129 -5.44 -0.44 -50.26
CA ARG A 129 -6.34 -0.60 -51.42
C ARG A 129 -6.68 0.73 -52.10
N GLU A 130 -6.61 1.82 -51.36
CA GLU A 130 -6.90 3.18 -51.84
C GLU A 130 -5.62 3.91 -52.30
N LEU A 131 -4.46 3.28 -52.13
CA LEU A 131 -3.16 3.88 -52.44
C LEU A 131 -2.74 3.49 -53.88
N ASP A 132 -3.42 4.05 -54.87
CA ASP A 132 -3.10 3.81 -56.29
C ASP A 132 -1.93 4.71 -56.71
N LEU A 133 -0.70 4.19 -56.57
CA LEU A 133 0.55 4.95 -56.80
C LEU A 133 0.72 5.42 -58.26
N GLU A 134 -0.01 4.81 -59.21
CA GLU A 134 0.00 5.25 -60.61
C GLU A 134 -0.83 6.53 -60.85
N ALA A 135 -1.88 6.76 -60.06
CA ALA A 135 -2.68 7.98 -60.13
C ALA A 135 -1.94 9.21 -59.56
N ALA A 136 -1.07 9.01 -58.56
CA ALA A 136 -0.29 10.07 -57.93
C ALA A 136 0.79 10.68 -58.85
N GLY A 137 1.24 9.95 -59.88
CA GLY A 137 2.27 10.41 -60.82
C GLY A 137 1.75 11.23 -62.00
N GLN A 138 0.44 11.25 -62.27
CA GLN A 138 -0.13 11.77 -63.52
C GLN A 138 -1.12 12.95 -63.33
N GLY A 139 -1.49 13.30 -62.09
CA GLY A 139 -2.45 14.37 -61.80
C GLY A 139 -1.96 15.38 -60.77
N ALA A 140 -1.01 16.24 -61.14
CA ALA A 140 -0.46 17.26 -60.24
C ALA A 140 -1.36 18.51 -60.05
N ASP A 141 -2.46 18.66 -60.81
CA ASP A 141 -3.24 19.93 -60.86
C ASP A 141 -4.62 19.85 -60.16
N ASP A 142 -5.21 18.66 -59.99
CA ASP A 142 -6.53 18.47 -59.34
C ASP A 142 -6.40 17.93 -57.90
N HIS A 143 -5.30 17.23 -57.60
CA HIS A 143 -5.07 16.61 -56.28
C HIS A 143 -4.80 17.63 -55.17
N ASP A 144 -4.32 18.82 -55.51
CA ASP A 144 -4.08 19.92 -54.56
C ASP A 144 -5.36 20.36 -53.85
N SER A 145 -6.55 20.17 -54.44
CA SER A 145 -7.80 20.58 -53.82
C SER A 145 -8.25 19.62 -52.70
N ASP A 146 -8.16 18.32 -52.94
CA ASP A 146 -8.51 17.27 -51.97
C ASP A 146 -7.48 17.13 -50.86
N THR A 147 -6.17 17.29 -51.17
CA THR A 147 -5.11 17.33 -50.15
C THR A 147 -5.28 18.54 -49.24
N ASN A 148 -5.57 19.72 -49.79
CA ASN A 148 -5.87 20.92 -48.99
C ASN A 148 -7.11 20.73 -48.11
N ALA A 149 -8.17 20.05 -48.59
CA ALA A 149 -9.36 19.76 -47.78
C ALA A 149 -9.07 18.82 -46.61
N LEU A 150 -8.23 17.79 -46.83
CA LEU A 150 -7.77 16.88 -45.79
C LEU A 150 -6.84 17.58 -44.79
N GLU A 151 -5.94 18.45 -45.25
CA GLU A 151 -5.08 19.27 -44.39
C GLU A 151 -5.90 20.20 -43.49
N ILE A 152 -6.93 20.86 -44.03
CA ILE A 152 -7.85 21.70 -43.25
C ILE A 152 -8.59 20.87 -42.19
N SER A 153 -9.05 19.66 -42.53
CA SER A 153 -9.71 18.75 -41.58
C SER A 153 -8.76 18.29 -40.48
N LEU A 154 -7.52 17.96 -40.85
CA LEU A 154 -6.47 17.51 -39.93
C LEU A 154 -6.06 18.64 -38.97
N ASP A 155 -5.91 19.87 -39.46
CA ASP A 155 -5.66 21.03 -38.61
C ASP A 155 -6.84 21.36 -37.70
N GLY A 156 -8.08 21.14 -38.17
CA GLY A 156 -9.27 21.16 -37.33
C GLY A 156 -9.20 20.15 -36.17
N LYS A 157 -8.80 18.90 -36.46
CA LYS A 157 -8.63 17.84 -35.46
C LYS A 157 -7.46 18.10 -34.50
N ARG A 158 -6.34 18.65 -34.98
CA ARG A 158 -5.23 19.12 -34.14
C ARG A 158 -5.69 20.24 -33.19
N GLY A 159 -6.50 21.17 -33.68
CA GLY A 159 -7.10 22.22 -32.85
C GLY A 159 -8.04 21.67 -31.78
N GLU A 160 -8.84 20.66 -32.13
CA GLU A 160 -9.71 19.93 -31.18
C GLU A 160 -8.89 19.20 -30.10
N LEU A 161 -7.82 18.49 -30.48
CA LEU A 161 -6.90 17.84 -29.56
C LEU A 161 -6.25 18.85 -28.59
N ALA A 162 -5.76 19.99 -29.10
CA ALA A 162 -5.17 21.02 -28.24
C ALA A 162 -6.17 21.59 -27.21
N ARG A 163 -7.46 21.72 -27.60
CA ARG A 163 -8.54 22.11 -26.68
C ARG A 163 -8.79 21.03 -25.63
N LEU A 164 -8.88 19.76 -26.04
CA LEU A 164 -9.07 18.62 -25.15
C LEU A 164 -7.90 18.47 -24.18
N GLU A 165 -6.66 18.61 -24.62
CA GLU A 165 -5.49 18.60 -23.76
C GLU A 165 -5.54 19.74 -22.73
N LYS A 166 -5.92 20.95 -23.13
CA LYS A 166 -6.07 22.08 -22.21
C LYS A 166 -7.14 21.80 -21.15
N ILE A 167 -8.26 21.19 -21.55
CA ILE A 167 -9.31 20.77 -20.62
C ILE A 167 -8.79 19.67 -19.69
N ASN A 168 -8.13 18.65 -20.21
CA ASN A 168 -7.58 17.54 -19.43
C ASN A 168 -6.53 18.03 -18.41
N ARG A 169 -5.66 18.98 -18.80
CA ARG A 169 -4.74 19.65 -17.88
C ARG A 169 -5.46 20.40 -16.75
N ARG A 170 -6.55 21.10 -17.06
CA ARG A 170 -7.39 21.80 -16.06
C ARG A 170 -8.09 20.81 -15.15
N LEU A 171 -8.67 19.74 -15.68
CA LEU A 171 -9.31 18.68 -14.90
C LEU A 171 -8.33 18.04 -13.93
N ARG A 172 -7.13 17.65 -14.41
CA ARG A 172 -6.06 17.11 -13.56
C ARG A 172 -5.60 18.12 -12.48
N ALA A 173 -5.59 19.42 -12.78
CA ALA A 173 -5.27 20.45 -11.80
C ALA A 173 -6.35 20.56 -10.70
N VAL A 174 -7.63 20.52 -11.09
CA VAL A 174 -8.77 20.51 -10.16
C VAL A 174 -8.76 19.24 -9.32
N GLU A 175 -8.50 18.09 -9.92
CA GLU A 175 -8.41 16.80 -9.23
C GLU A 175 -7.30 16.83 -8.16
N ARG A 176 -6.10 17.31 -8.50
CA ARG A 176 -5.02 17.52 -7.51
C ARG A 176 -5.43 18.49 -6.40
N GLY A 177 -6.17 19.55 -6.75
CA GLY A 177 -6.71 20.51 -5.77
C GLY A 177 -7.70 19.85 -4.80
N LYS A 178 -8.66 19.09 -5.32
CA LYS A 178 -9.64 18.33 -4.53
C LYS A 178 -8.96 17.29 -3.64
N LYS A 179 -7.98 16.54 -4.17
CA LYS A 179 -7.21 15.56 -3.39
C LYS A 179 -6.51 16.24 -2.20
N ARG A 180 -5.84 17.37 -2.43
CA ARG A 180 -5.21 18.16 -1.34
C ARG A 180 -6.22 18.64 -0.29
N THR A 181 -7.43 19.03 -0.70
CA THR A 181 -8.47 19.43 0.27
C THR A 181 -8.97 18.25 1.09
N VAL A 182 -9.13 17.08 0.46
CA VAL A 182 -9.51 15.84 1.15
C VAL A 182 -8.40 15.45 2.13
N ASP A 183 -7.14 15.42 1.70
CA ASP A 183 -6.00 15.08 2.56
C ASP A 183 -5.88 16.04 3.75
N ARG A 184 -6.10 17.35 3.53
CA ARG A 184 -6.12 18.34 4.61
C ARG A 184 -7.28 18.09 5.58
N SER A 185 -8.47 17.78 5.07
CA SER A 185 -9.63 17.47 5.92
C SER A 185 -9.42 16.19 6.72
N LEU A 186 -8.75 15.18 6.14
CA LEU A 186 -8.40 13.94 6.80
C LEU A 186 -7.38 14.20 7.90
N ALA A 187 -6.30 14.95 7.62
CA ALA A 187 -5.29 15.32 8.61
C ALA A 187 -5.88 16.14 9.77
N GLN A 188 -6.82 17.04 9.49
CA GLN A 188 -7.52 17.78 10.53
C GLN A 188 -8.42 16.85 11.37
N SER A 189 -9.12 15.92 10.73
CA SER A 189 -9.96 14.93 11.42
C SER A 189 -9.14 14.00 12.32
N THR A 190 -8.01 13.50 11.84
CA THR A 190 -7.10 12.64 12.64
C THR A 190 -6.49 13.41 13.79
N HIS A 191 -6.05 14.66 13.58
CA HIS A 191 -5.57 15.52 14.64
C HIS A 191 -6.65 15.79 15.71
N ARG A 192 -7.88 16.10 15.28
CA ARG A 192 -9.01 16.30 16.20
C ARG A 192 -9.34 15.03 16.99
N LYS A 193 -9.30 13.85 16.35
CA LYS A 193 -9.47 12.56 17.03
C LYS A 193 -8.37 12.33 18.08
N ALA A 194 -7.11 12.64 17.77
CA ALA A 194 -6.01 12.51 18.72
C ALA A 194 -6.18 13.44 19.94
N LEU A 195 -6.62 14.68 19.73
CA LEU A 195 -6.92 15.62 20.81
C LEU A 195 -8.06 15.10 21.70
N LEU A 196 -9.14 14.60 21.10
CA LEU A 196 -10.25 13.99 21.85
C LEU A 196 -9.80 12.78 22.68
N ALA A 197 -8.91 11.94 22.15
CA ALA A 197 -8.33 10.82 22.90
C ALA A 197 -7.49 11.31 24.11
N GLN A 198 -6.73 12.39 23.94
CA GLN A 198 -6.00 13.00 25.06
C GLN A 198 -6.95 13.55 26.13
N LEU A 199 -8.02 14.26 25.74
CA LEU A 199 -9.01 14.78 26.67
C LEU A 199 -9.75 13.67 27.42
N ALA A 200 -10.08 12.57 26.75
CA ALA A 200 -10.67 11.40 27.38
C ALA A 200 -9.74 10.83 28.47
N SER A 201 -8.45 10.69 28.19
CA SER A 201 -7.47 10.22 29.17
C SER A 201 -7.34 11.14 30.39
N VAL A 202 -7.45 12.45 30.19
CA VAL A 202 -7.40 13.45 31.28
C VAL A 202 -8.68 13.40 32.10
N ALA A 203 -9.85 13.25 31.45
CA ALA A 203 -11.13 13.09 32.14
C ALA A 203 -11.12 11.83 33.04
N ASP A 204 -10.61 10.71 32.55
CA ASP A 204 -10.46 9.48 33.34
C ASP A 204 -9.57 9.70 34.56
N ARG A 205 -8.43 10.40 34.40
CA ARG A 205 -7.55 10.77 35.51
C ARG A 205 -8.24 11.69 36.54
N HIS A 206 -9.11 12.59 36.10
CA HIS A 206 -9.88 13.44 37.02
C HIS A 206 -10.92 12.65 37.80
N VAL A 207 -11.59 11.68 37.16
CA VAL A 207 -12.55 10.79 37.83
C VAL A 207 -11.85 9.96 38.90
N THR A 208 -10.68 9.40 38.60
CA THR A 208 -9.89 8.62 39.59
C THR A 208 -9.37 9.51 40.72
N LEU A 209 -8.86 10.71 40.41
CA LEU A 209 -8.43 11.68 41.43
C LEU A 209 -9.58 12.07 42.37
N ALA A 210 -10.76 12.38 41.81
CA ALA A 210 -11.93 12.74 42.59
C ALA A 210 -12.39 11.58 43.49
N ALA A 211 -12.35 10.34 43.00
CA ALA A 211 -12.64 9.15 43.80
C ALA A 211 -11.63 8.97 44.94
N ASN A 212 -10.34 9.16 44.67
CA ASN A 212 -9.28 9.06 45.67
C ASN A 212 -9.42 10.13 46.76
N VAL A 213 -9.73 11.37 46.39
CA VAL A 213 -9.97 12.46 47.36
C VAL A 213 -11.21 12.17 48.21
N ARG A 214 -12.30 11.65 47.63
CA ARG A 214 -13.47 11.22 48.43
C ARG A 214 -13.13 10.10 49.39
N SER A 215 -12.36 9.11 48.94
CA SER A 215 -11.89 7.99 49.77
C SER A 215 -10.98 8.45 50.91
N MET A 216 -10.11 9.42 50.65
CA MET A 216 -9.29 10.08 51.67
C MET A 216 -10.15 10.86 52.67
N HIS A 217 -11.14 11.62 52.17
CA HIS A 217 -12.03 12.40 53.01
C HIS A 217 -12.88 11.50 53.93
N SER A 218 -13.43 10.40 53.41
CA SER A 218 -14.16 9.43 54.23
C SER A 218 -13.25 8.76 55.25
N SER A 219 -12.00 8.44 54.88
CA SER A 219 -11.02 7.90 55.83
C SER A 219 -10.69 8.90 56.94
N HIS A 220 -10.56 10.19 56.62
CA HIS A 220 -10.31 11.23 57.61
C HIS A 220 -11.51 11.48 58.54
N LEU A 221 -12.75 11.35 58.04
CA LEU A 221 -13.94 11.36 58.89
C LEU A 221 -13.95 10.17 59.86
N LEU A 222 -13.64 8.97 59.38
CA LEU A 222 -13.50 7.79 60.22
C LEU A 222 -12.40 7.93 61.28
N LEU A 223 -11.29 8.63 60.97
CA LEU A 223 -10.24 8.93 61.94
C LEU A 223 -10.65 9.99 62.97
N LYS A 224 -11.54 10.93 62.64
CA LYS A 224 -12.08 11.90 63.60
C LYS A 224 -13.01 11.24 64.63
N ASP A 225 -13.75 10.23 64.20
CA ASP A 225 -14.68 9.49 65.05
C ASP A 225 -13.99 8.40 65.88
N ALA A 226 -12.72 8.10 65.59
CA ALA A 226 -11.89 7.17 66.36
C ALA A 226 -11.13 7.91 67.48
N GLU A 227 -11.12 7.35 68.68
CA GLU A 227 -10.35 7.93 69.79
C GLU A 227 -8.84 7.88 69.49
N PRO A 228 -8.10 8.99 69.69
CA PRO A 228 -6.72 9.17 69.21
C PRO A 228 -5.68 8.19 69.77
N PHE A 229 -6.04 7.38 70.79
CA PHE A 229 -5.16 6.38 71.41
C PHE A 229 -5.83 5.03 71.71
N GLY A 230 -6.99 4.75 71.12
CA GLY A 230 -7.69 3.46 71.26
C GLY A 230 -7.10 2.36 70.37
N VAL A 231 -5.79 2.13 70.43
CA VAL A 231 -5.16 1.00 69.70
C VAL A 231 -5.37 -0.26 70.52
N VAL A 232 -6.36 -1.08 70.15
CA VAL A 232 -6.32 -2.51 70.50
C VAL A 232 -5.23 -3.14 69.64
N LEU A 233 -4.03 -3.25 70.21
CA LEU A 233 -3.01 -4.14 69.68
C LEU A 233 -3.60 -5.56 69.76
N GLY A 234 -4.01 -6.10 68.62
CA GLY A 234 -4.26 -7.53 68.48
C GLY A 234 -3.02 -8.26 68.99
N GLY A 235 -3.23 -9.15 69.95
CA GLY A 235 -2.20 -9.72 70.81
C GLY A 235 -0.95 -10.16 70.05
N ALA A 236 0.20 -9.77 70.59
CA ALA A 236 1.48 -10.37 70.31
C ALA A 236 1.36 -11.90 70.51
N GLN A 237 1.47 -12.66 69.42
CA GLN A 237 1.98 -14.02 69.50
C GLN A 237 3.49 -13.95 69.31
N ASP A 238 4.19 -14.53 70.28
CA ASP A 238 5.63 -14.45 70.50
C ASP A 238 6.46 -15.06 69.35
N PRO A 239 7.75 -14.69 69.27
CA PRO A 239 8.62 -14.89 68.12
C PRO A 239 9.38 -16.22 68.22
N GLN A 240 9.11 -17.17 67.32
CA GLN A 240 10.16 -18.06 66.82
C GLN A 240 9.91 -18.42 65.35
N ASP A 241 11.03 -18.43 64.63
CA ASP A 241 11.28 -19.01 63.33
C ASP A 241 11.19 -18.16 62.05
N SER A 242 12.33 -18.24 61.36
CA SER A 242 12.59 -18.14 59.92
C SER A 242 12.88 -16.76 59.32
N GLN A 243 14.19 -16.58 59.10
CA GLN A 243 14.79 -15.76 58.05
C GLN A 243 14.02 -15.87 56.73
N HIS A 244 13.21 -14.89 56.37
CA HIS A 244 12.98 -14.49 54.98
C HIS A 244 12.61 -13.01 54.97
N SER A 245 13.14 -12.28 53.99
CA SER A 245 12.95 -10.85 53.76
C SER A 245 11.52 -10.40 54.07
N SER A 246 11.34 -9.69 55.20
CA SER A 246 10.07 -9.07 55.56
C SER A 246 9.78 -8.00 54.54
N HIS A 247 8.98 -8.36 53.55
CA HIS A 247 8.63 -7.43 52.50
C HIS A 247 7.83 -6.26 53.10
N PRO A 248 8.02 -5.02 52.65
CA PRO A 248 7.44 -3.83 53.29
C PRO A 248 5.92 -3.91 53.50
N TRP A 249 5.21 -4.66 52.65
CA TRP A 249 3.76 -4.88 52.75
C TRP A 249 3.31 -5.82 53.89
N GLN A 250 4.22 -6.56 54.53
CA GLN A 250 3.92 -7.43 55.67
C GLN A 250 3.86 -6.67 57.00
N SER A 251 4.29 -5.40 57.04
CA SER A 251 4.23 -4.53 58.22
C SER A 251 2.83 -3.94 58.50
N GLY A 252 1.80 -4.46 57.83
CA GLY A 252 0.42 -4.02 57.92
C GLY A 252 0.00 -3.07 56.78
N ARG A 253 -1.23 -2.55 56.86
CA ARG A 253 -1.87 -1.78 55.78
C ARG A 253 -1.06 -0.54 55.34
N ILE A 254 -0.37 0.11 56.27
CA ILE A 254 0.49 1.27 55.99
C ILE A 254 1.71 0.88 55.16
N GLY A 255 2.31 -0.28 55.44
CA GLY A 255 3.42 -0.83 54.68
C GLY A 255 3.03 -1.21 53.24
N TYR A 256 1.84 -1.80 53.06
CA TYR A 256 1.32 -2.13 51.73
C TYR A 256 1.07 -0.88 50.89
N LEU A 257 0.44 0.14 51.48
CA LEU A 257 0.17 1.40 50.78
C LEU A 257 1.45 2.10 50.36
N ASN A 258 2.44 2.20 51.25
CA ASN A 258 3.71 2.87 50.95
C ASN A 258 4.49 2.13 49.83
N TRP A 259 4.53 0.80 49.89
CA TRP A 259 5.11 -0.03 48.83
C TRP A 259 4.40 0.16 47.48
N GLN A 260 3.06 0.17 47.48
CA GLN A 260 2.30 0.33 46.25
C GLN A 260 2.44 1.74 45.67
N THR A 261 2.45 2.78 46.51
CA THR A 261 2.72 4.16 46.07
C THR A 261 4.12 4.31 45.51
N SER A 262 5.14 3.70 46.12
CA SER A 262 6.50 3.72 45.58
C SER A 262 6.58 3.03 44.22
N ARG A 263 5.81 1.94 44.02
CA ARG A 263 5.74 1.22 42.75
C ARG A 263 5.05 2.04 41.65
N LEU A 264 3.90 2.65 41.94
CA LEU A 264 3.18 3.53 41.01
C LEU A 264 4.01 4.75 40.61
N VAL A 265 4.70 5.37 41.57
CA VAL A 265 5.61 6.50 41.31
C VAL A 265 6.81 6.08 40.44
N SER A 266 7.31 4.86 40.63
CA SER A 266 8.39 4.32 39.81
C SER A 266 7.96 3.89 38.41
N ASP A 267 6.72 3.40 38.23
CA ASP A 267 6.22 2.87 36.95
C ASP A 267 5.77 3.98 35.99
N GLU A 268 5.07 5.02 36.50
CA GLU A 268 4.39 5.98 35.61
C GLU A 268 5.18 7.27 35.34
N GLY A 269 6.20 7.61 36.14
CA GLY A 269 6.83 8.94 36.07
C GLY A 269 8.27 8.99 35.56
N VAL A 270 9.12 8.07 35.98
CA VAL A 270 10.58 8.29 35.87
C VAL A 270 11.15 7.68 34.58
N GLY A 271 10.64 6.54 34.12
CA GLY A 271 11.13 5.89 32.89
C GLY A 271 10.76 6.65 31.60
N PHE A 272 9.52 7.12 31.50
CA PHE A 272 9.02 7.81 30.31
C PHE A 272 9.59 9.24 30.18
N VAL A 273 9.67 9.97 31.30
CA VAL A 273 10.23 11.34 31.30
C VAL A 273 11.75 11.32 31.11
N LYS A 274 12.47 10.34 31.70
CA LYS A 274 13.92 10.17 31.47
C LYS A 274 14.21 9.77 30.02
N GLY A 275 13.42 8.88 29.43
CA GLY A 275 13.54 8.51 28.01
C GLY A 275 13.24 9.67 27.06
N GLN A 276 12.25 10.51 27.35
CA GLN A 276 11.99 11.73 26.56
C GLN A 276 13.05 12.81 26.77
N LEU A 277 13.62 12.97 27.97
CA LEU A 277 14.71 13.93 28.21
C LEU A 277 16.01 13.51 27.52
N GLU A 278 16.34 12.22 27.51
CA GLU A 278 17.52 11.68 26.81
C GLU A 278 17.38 11.80 25.29
N HIS A 279 16.16 11.63 24.75
CA HIS A 279 15.90 11.85 23.32
C HIS A 279 15.99 13.34 22.91
N VAL A 280 15.56 14.26 23.78
CA VAL A 280 15.69 15.72 23.55
C VAL A 280 17.14 16.18 23.71
N ALA A 281 17.90 15.60 24.64
CA ALA A 281 19.34 15.86 24.78
C ALA A 281 20.13 15.37 23.55
N ALA A 282 19.80 14.19 23.01
CA ALA A 282 20.42 13.65 21.79
C ALA A 282 20.12 14.50 20.53
N VAL A 283 18.92 15.09 20.45
CA VAL A 283 18.57 16.02 19.35
C VAL A 283 19.30 17.37 19.49
N GLY A 284 19.51 17.85 20.72
CA GLY A 284 20.31 19.05 20.98
C GLY A 284 21.80 18.90 20.62
N ASP A 285 22.36 17.71 20.83
CA ASP A 285 23.75 17.41 20.44
C ASP A 285 23.91 17.20 18.92
N LEU A 286 22.87 16.71 18.23
CA LEU A 286 22.86 16.66 16.76
C LEU A 286 22.75 18.05 16.11
N GLN A 287 22.05 19.00 16.74
CA GLN A 287 22.03 20.39 16.28
C GLN A 287 23.39 21.09 16.44
N ARG A 288 24.15 20.76 17.50
CA ARG A 288 25.53 21.26 17.69
C ARG A 288 26.55 20.66 16.72
N LEU A 289 26.34 19.43 16.24
CA LEU A 289 27.21 18.78 15.25
C LEU A 289 26.94 19.20 13.79
N LEU A 290 25.76 19.75 13.49
CA LEU A 290 25.37 20.19 12.15
C LEU A 290 25.50 21.71 11.89
N GLY A 291 26.01 22.49 12.87
CA GLY A 291 26.45 23.86 12.62
C GLY A 291 25.36 24.80 12.10
N VAL A 292 24.23 24.89 12.81
CA VAL A 292 23.33 26.05 12.79
C VAL A 292 23.24 26.61 14.19
#